data_AF-A0A7Z9I9W5-F1
#
_entry.id   AF-A0A7Z9I9W5-F1
#
_cell.length_a   1.000
_cell.length_b   1.000
_cell.length_c   1.000
_cell.angle_alpha   90.00
_cell.angle_beta   90.00
_cell.angle_gamma   90.00
#
_symmetry.space_group_name_H-M   'P 1'
#
loop_
_entity.id
_entity.type
_entity.pdbx_description
1 polymer ?
#
loop_
_entity_poly.entity_id
_entity_poly.type
_entity_poly.pdbx_seq_one_letter_code
_entity_poly.pdbx_strand_id
1 'polypeptide(L)'
;SWRGTGDIGDSKIWFEVIRDLESTEFVGYDQEKSQSIIKKIIFNNKNVQNINIGDEGVIILNQTPFYGESGGQIGDKGSLYSDKFVFAVSNTTKIFGSFFLHWGKVVKGTVNIGDQVAASINTKKRNLIRNNHSATHLLHESLRQILGNHVTQKGSLVNDEKLRFDFSHNDPIDNIDLEKIEKIVNKIILQKSSVTTEILNQQSAIDEGAIALFGEKYEDEVRVITMGTNSDDYFFSKELCGGTHVKNTGDIKKFKITSQSSVASGIRRLEAVTNIGVDNYKSDQLIKEKEKNNQIENKINKYLNLIKKTAPEKIIKISNDTKLNDQLKDIKNIYNDIQQNADISENIKNVKVEKVGNYNLIYLLANKYPSKAFKLFIDEQKKSHPNDSVIILVSCDDTKVSIIVGITEDLTSKFDATNFVKLASTIVGGKGGGGRKDLAQAGGNKPENVDKIYVEIKNEILKLV
;
A
#
# COMPACT_ATOMS: atom_id res chain seq x y z
N SER A 1 -10.26 -1.50 -17.92
CA SER A 1 -10.51 -2.92 -18.21
C SER A 1 -9.24 -3.52 -18.79
N TRP A 2 -8.74 -4.63 -18.25
CA TRP A 2 -7.69 -5.43 -18.89
C TRP A 2 -8.27 -6.00 -20.19
N ARG A 3 -7.66 -5.69 -21.33
CA ARG A 3 -7.89 -6.44 -22.57
C ARG A 3 -6.95 -7.64 -22.47
N GLY A 4 -7.51 -8.84 -22.47
CA GLY A 4 -6.72 -10.07 -22.50
C GLY A 4 -5.74 -10.09 -23.67
N THR A 5 -4.71 -10.92 -23.54
CA THR A 5 -3.73 -11.34 -24.57
C THR A 5 -3.79 -10.57 -25.88
N GLY A 6 -3.42 -9.28 -25.90
CA GLY A 6 -3.01 -8.56 -27.12
C GLY A 6 -3.87 -8.71 -28.39
N ASP A 7 -5.13 -9.13 -28.30
CA ASP A 7 -5.98 -9.38 -29.46
C ASP A 7 -6.39 -8.03 -30.04
N ILE A 8 -5.50 -7.49 -30.88
CA ILE A 8 -5.84 -6.57 -31.95
C ILE A 8 -6.91 -7.33 -32.73
N GLY A 9 -8.17 -7.09 -32.35
CA GLY A 9 -9.29 -7.95 -32.71
C GLY A 9 -9.25 -8.31 -34.18
N ASP A 10 -9.43 -9.61 -34.45
CA ASP A 10 -9.58 -10.32 -35.73
C ASP A 10 -9.90 -9.45 -36.95
N SER A 11 -9.00 -8.53 -37.29
CA SER A 11 -9.18 -7.69 -38.45
C SER A 11 -8.63 -8.50 -39.60
N LYS A 12 -9.50 -8.91 -40.51
CA LYS A 12 -9.23 -9.65 -41.75
C LYS A 12 -7.89 -9.29 -42.42
N ILE A 13 -7.48 -8.02 -42.32
CA ILE A 13 -6.18 -7.52 -42.75
C ILE A 13 -4.98 -8.28 -42.17
N TRP A 14 -4.95 -8.60 -40.87
CA TRP A 14 -3.78 -9.25 -40.27
C TRP A 14 -3.62 -10.67 -40.78
N PHE A 15 -4.71 -11.42 -40.93
CA PHE A 15 -4.71 -12.73 -41.60
C PHE A 15 -4.14 -12.63 -43.02
N GLU A 16 -4.57 -11.65 -43.81
CA GLU A 16 -4.05 -11.43 -45.16
C GLU A 16 -2.56 -11.02 -45.18
N VAL A 17 -2.11 -10.25 -44.18
CA VAL A 17 -0.70 -9.83 -44.04
C VAL A 17 0.22 -11.01 -43.75
N ILE A 18 -0.20 -11.93 -42.87
CA ILE A 18 0.64 -13.05 -42.42
C ILE A 18 0.50 -14.33 -43.25
N ARG A 19 -0.51 -14.42 -44.13
CA ARG A 19 -0.81 -15.66 -44.88
C ARG A 19 0.39 -16.26 -45.61
N ASP A 20 1.23 -15.41 -46.18
CA ASP A 20 2.38 -15.80 -46.99
C ASP A 20 3.72 -15.50 -46.24
N LEU A 21 3.70 -15.55 -44.90
CA LEU A 21 4.82 -15.19 -44.04
C LEU A 21 5.14 -16.31 -43.03
N GLU A 22 6.41 -16.67 -42.90
CA GLU A 22 6.91 -17.55 -41.84
C GLU A 22 6.90 -16.85 -40.47
N SER A 23 6.82 -17.62 -39.38
CA SER A 23 6.87 -17.08 -38.03
C SER A 23 8.14 -16.26 -37.78
N THR A 24 8.02 -15.21 -36.97
CA THR A 24 9.18 -14.43 -36.55
C THR A 24 9.91 -15.15 -35.42
N GLU A 25 11.21 -15.38 -35.59
CA GLU A 25 12.06 -15.93 -34.53
C GLU A 25 12.29 -14.89 -33.43
N PHE A 26 11.89 -15.21 -32.19
CA PHE A 26 12.10 -14.32 -31.05
C PHE A 26 13.41 -14.65 -30.33
N VAL A 27 14.39 -13.75 -30.44
CA VAL A 27 15.72 -13.89 -29.82
C VAL A 27 15.88 -13.02 -28.55
N GLY A 28 14.81 -12.33 -28.15
CA GLY A 28 14.83 -11.27 -27.14
C GLY A 28 14.95 -11.73 -25.68
N TYR A 29 14.97 -13.04 -25.43
CA TYR A 29 15.30 -13.59 -24.13
C TYR A 29 16.78 -13.40 -23.80
N ASP A 30 17.66 -13.67 -24.77
CA ASP A 30 19.11 -13.63 -24.60
C ASP A 30 19.76 -12.41 -25.24
N GLN A 31 19.15 -11.87 -26.29
CA GLN A 31 19.73 -10.81 -27.11
C GLN A 31 18.95 -9.49 -26.97
N GLU A 32 19.67 -8.38 -26.92
CA GLU A 32 19.08 -7.02 -26.94
C GLU A 32 19.20 -6.36 -28.33
N LYS A 33 19.97 -6.98 -29.22
CA LYS A 33 20.19 -6.56 -30.60
C LYS A 33 20.20 -7.79 -31.51
N SER A 34 19.69 -7.65 -32.72
CA SER A 34 19.82 -8.67 -33.77
C SER A 34 20.03 -8.02 -35.13
N GLN A 35 20.62 -8.77 -36.06
CA GLN A 35 20.54 -8.45 -37.49
C GLN A 35 19.31 -9.12 -38.06
N SER A 36 18.45 -8.38 -38.75
CA SER A 36 17.15 -8.87 -39.22
C SER A 36 16.89 -8.43 -40.65
N ILE A 37 15.90 -9.04 -41.29
CA ILE A 37 15.43 -8.72 -42.62
C ILE A 37 13.96 -8.28 -42.52
N ILE A 38 13.63 -7.17 -43.17
CA ILE A 38 12.25 -6.69 -43.28
C ILE A 38 11.48 -7.61 -44.21
N LYS A 39 10.43 -8.25 -43.70
CA LYS A 39 9.58 -9.17 -44.46
C LYS A 39 8.28 -8.54 -44.94
N LYS A 40 7.69 -7.65 -44.14
CA LYS A 40 6.47 -6.89 -44.50
C LYS A 40 6.53 -5.47 -43.97
N ILE A 41 5.89 -4.57 -44.70
CA ILE A 41 5.64 -3.19 -44.30
C ILE A 41 4.15 -2.90 -44.49
N ILE A 42 3.52 -2.37 -43.44
CA ILE A 42 2.11 -1.97 -43.45
C ILE A 42 2.04 -0.47 -43.21
N PHE A 43 1.36 0.24 -44.11
CA PHE A 43 1.13 1.68 -44.03
C PHE A 43 -0.33 1.96 -44.38
N ASN A 44 -1.03 2.78 -43.58
CA ASN A 44 -2.46 3.06 -43.75
C ASN A 44 -3.32 1.81 -43.95
N ASN A 45 -3.08 0.77 -43.13
CA ASN A 45 -3.78 -0.52 -43.21
C ASN A 45 -3.67 -1.20 -44.59
N LYS A 46 -2.53 -1.06 -45.28
CA LYS A 46 -2.23 -1.76 -46.54
C LYS A 46 -0.80 -2.25 -46.56
N ASN A 47 -0.59 -3.41 -47.17
CA ASN A 47 0.76 -3.90 -47.50
C ASN A 47 1.38 -2.97 -48.56
N VAL A 48 2.57 -2.44 -48.27
CA VAL A 48 3.32 -1.55 -49.17
C VAL A 48 4.74 -2.06 -49.34
N GLN A 49 5.39 -1.68 -50.45
CA GLN A 49 6.78 -2.08 -50.71
C GLN A 49 7.80 -1.23 -49.95
N ASN A 50 7.43 0.02 -49.62
CA ASN A 50 8.28 0.95 -48.91
C ASN A 50 7.47 1.99 -48.11
N ILE A 51 8.15 2.63 -47.16
CA ILE A 51 7.70 3.83 -46.42
C ILE A 51 8.85 4.83 -46.33
N ASN A 52 8.53 6.12 -46.29
CA ASN A 52 9.50 7.22 -46.35
C ASN A 52 9.55 8.02 -45.05
N ILE A 53 10.54 8.91 -44.94
CA ILE A 53 10.68 9.82 -43.81
C ILE A 53 9.34 10.51 -43.47
N GLY A 54 8.97 10.46 -42.19
CA GLY A 54 7.71 11.03 -41.71
C GLY A 54 6.55 10.02 -41.65
N ASP A 55 6.61 8.91 -42.39
CA ASP A 55 5.55 7.91 -42.42
C ASP A 55 5.51 7.08 -41.14
N GLU A 56 4.30 6.85 -40.63
CA GLU A 56 4.00 5.97 -39.50
C GLU A 56 3.43 4.65 -40.01
N GLY A 57 4.02 3.53 -39.59
CA GLY A 57 3.66 2.22 -40.10
C GLY A 57 4.07 1.09 -39.18
N VAL A 58 3.92 -0.13 -39.69
CA VAL A 58 4.27 -1.38 -39.01
C VAL A 58 5.27 -2.15 -39.85
N ILE A 59 6.32 -2.64 -39.21
CA ILE A 59 7.33 -3.50 -39.82
C ILE A 59 7.26 -4.88 -39.19
N ILE A 60 7.33 -5.93 -40.02
CA ILE A 60 7.49 -7.31 -39.57
C ILE A 60 8.86 -7.82 -40.03
N LEU A 61 9.59 -8.45 -39.11
CA LEU A 61 10.94 -8.97 -39.30
C LEU A 61 10.93 -10.49 -39.33
N ASN A 62 11.98 -11.10 -39.90
CA ASN A 62 12.20 -12.54 -39.79
C ASN A 62 12.61 -12.97 -38.37
N GLN A 63 13.37 -12.13 -37.66
CA GLN A 63 13.76 -12.35 -36.27
C GLN A 63 13.81 -11.02 -35.51
N THR A 64 13.59 -11.03 -34.21
CA THR A 64 13.58 -9.79 -33.41
C THR A 64 13.94 -9.99 -31.93
N PRO A 65 14.66 -9.04 -31.30
CA PRO A 65 14.84 -8.99 -29.86
C PRO A 65 13.66 -8.30 -29.16
N PHE A 66 12.73 -7.68 -29.89
CA PHE A 66 11.63 -6.91 -29.32
C PHE A 66 10.55 -7.82 -28.78
N TYR A 67 10.24 -7.71 -27.48
CA TYR A 67 9.12 -8.41 -26.89
C TYR A 67 7.83 -7.79 -27.39
N GLY A 68 6.92 -8.63 -27.89
CA GLY A 68 5.57 -8.22 -28.25
C GLY A 68 4.66 -8.26 -27.03
N GLU A 69 3.89 -7.20 -26.83
CA GLU A 69 2.96 -7.05 -25.70
C GLU A 69 2.13 -8.32 -25.45
N SER A 70 2.28 -8.91 -24.25
CA SER A 70 1.66 -10.18 -23.86
C SER A 70 1.81 -10.42 -22.36
N GLY A 71 0.93 -11.24 -21.76
CA GLY A 71 1.01 -11.60 -20.34
C GLY A 71 0.97 -10.42 -19.36
N GLY A 72 0.44 -9.27 -19.77
CA GLY A 72 0.47 -8.02 -19.02
C GLY A 72 1.76 -7.19 -19.19
N GLN A 73 2.84 -7.74 -19.75
CA GLN A 73 4.04 -6.99 -20.08
C GLN A 73 3.83 -6.18 -21.37
N ILE A 74 4.17 -4.89 -21.33
CA ILE A 74 4.13 -4.02 -22.51
C ILE A 74 5.18 -4.40 -23.55
N GLY A 75 4.90 -4.04 -24.80
CA GLY A 75 5.82 -4.19 -25.92
C GLY A 75 7.08 -3.34 -25.80
N ASP A 76 8.18 -3.83 -26.37
CA ASP A 76 9.41 -3.05 -26.40
C ASP A 76 9.38 -1.89 -27.38
N LYS A 77 10.21 -0.91 -27.03
CA LYS A 77 10.55 0.26 -27.84
C LYS A 77 12.01 0.22 -28.20
N GLY A 78 12.40 0.91 -29.26
CA GLY A 78 13.77 0.88 -29.76
C GLY A 78 13.88 1.44 -31.16
N SER A 79 14.79 0.89 -31.94
CA SER A 79 15.02 1.33 -33.32
C SER A 79 15.40 0.18 -34.24
N LEU A 80 14.99 0.29 -35.50
CA LEU A 80 15.55 -0.46 -36.61
C LEU A 80 16.44 0.48 -37.40
N TYR A 81 17.71 0.12 -37.56
CA TYR A 81 18.73 0.95 -38.18
C TYR A 81 19.36 0.25 -39.38
N SER A 82 19.57 1.00 -40.45
CA SER A 82 20.49 0.67 -41.54
C SER A 82 21.21 1.94 -42.00
N ASP A 83 22.20 1.82 -42.88
CA ASP A 83 22.85 3.01 -43.46
C ASP A 83 21.89 3.86 -44.31
N LYS A 84 20.79 3.26 -44.77
CA LYS A 84 19.77 3.92 -45.61
C LYS A 84 18.69 4.62 -44.79
N PHE A 85 18.34 4.12 -43.61
CA PHE A 85 17.20 4.63 -42.85
C PHE A 85 17.30 4.42 -41.34
N VAL A 86 16.45 5.16 -40.62
CA VAL A 86 16.20 4.94 -39.20
C VAL A 86 14.70 4.87 -38.97
N PHE A 87 14.22 3.77 -38.39
CA PHE A 87 12.84 3.58 -37.97
C PHE A 87 12.76 3.53 -36.44
N ALA A 88 12.06 4.48 -35.84
CA ALA A 88 11.86 4.54 -34.39
C ALA A 88 10.64 3.69 -34.00
N VAL A 89 10.89 2.60 -33.29
CA VAL A 89 9.86 1.68 -32.81
C VAL A 89 9.26 2.25 -31.51
N SER A 90 7.98 2.59 -31.56
CA SER A 90 7.23 3.18 -30.44
C SER A 90 6.47 2.14 -29.62
N ASN A 91 6.14 0.98 -30.20
CA ASN A 91 5.55 -0.18 -29.54
C ASN A 91 5.82 -1.46 -30.35
N THR A 92 5.78 -2.61 -29.68
CA THR A 92 5.81 -3.93 -30.34
C THR A 92 4.64 -4.77 -29.86
N THR A 93 3.80 -5.27 -30.76
CA THR A 93 2.69 -6.17 -30.42
C THR A 93 2.89 -7.53 -31.05
N LYS A 94 2.20 -8.55 -30.53
CA LYS A 94 2.27 -9.93 -31.02
C LYS A 94 0.91 -10.38 -31.49
N ILE A 95 0.83 -10.96 -32.69
CA ILE A 95 -0.40 -11.57 -33.23
C ILE A 95 -0.15 -13.05 -33.53
N PHE A 96 -1.18 -13.88 -33.35
CA PHE A 96 -1.13 -15.34 -33.60
C PHE A 96 0.08 -16.03 -32.95
N GLY A 97 0.48 -15.57 -31.76
CA GLY A 97 1.57 -16.14 -30.96
C GLY A 97 2.99 -15.93 -31.50
N SER A 98 3.16 -15.65 -32.80
CA SER A 98 4.43 -15.84 -33.51
C SER A 98 4.83 -14.72 -34.49
N PHE A 99 3.98 -13.71 -34.71
CA PHE A 99 4.31 -12.57 -35.57
C PHE A 99 4.41 -11.28 -34.76
N PHE A 100 5.55 -10.59 -34.89
CA PHE A 100 5.87 -9.40 -34.10
C PHE A 100 5.73 -8.15 -34.96
N LEU A 101 4.78 -7.30 -34.56
CA LEU A 101 4.44 -6.05 -35.23
C LEU A 101 5.21 -4.91 -34.58
N HIS A 102 6.16 -4.32 -35.31
CA HIS A 102 6.96 -3.19 -34.84
C HIS A 102 6.29 -1.89 -35.29
N TRP A 103 5.55 -1.26 -34.40
CA TRP A 103 4.85 0.00 -34.65
C TRP A 103 5.81 1.16 -34.49
N GLY A 104 5.81 2.10 -35.43
CA GLY A 104 6.76 3.19 -35.37
C GLY A 104 6.69 4.15 -36.54
N LYS A 105 7.75 4.95 -36.65
CA LYS A 105 7.86 6.03 -37.63
C LYS A 105 9.24 6.04 -38.28
N VAL A 106 9.30 6.34 -39.57
CA VAL A 106 10.56 6.59 -40.26
C VAL A 106 11.09 7.98 -39.86
N VAL A 107 12.24 8.01 -39.20
CA VAL A 107 12.91 9.24 -38.77
C VAL A 107 13.88 9.75 -39.84
N LYS A 108 14.45 8.85 -40.63
CA LYS A 108 15.39 9.17 -41.70
C LYS A 108 15.27 8.15 -42.83
N GLY A 109 15.38 8.60 -44.08
CA GLY A 109 15.52 7.74 -45.25
C GLY A 109 14.24 7.05 -45.71
N THR A 110 14.41 5.93 -46.41
CA THR A 110 13.33 5.10 -46.96
C THR A 110 13.55 3.65 -46.55
N VAL A 111 12.49 3.01 -46.05
CA VAL A 111 12.49 1.62 -45.62
C VAL A 111 11.87 0.78 -46.73
N ASN A 112 12.53 -0.30 -47.17
CA ASN A 112 12.00 -1.21 -48.18
C ASN A 112 11.87 -2.63 -47.64
N ILE A 113 10.93 -3.40 -48.19
CA ILE A 113 10.89 -4.86 -47.98
C ILE A 113 12.22 -5.46 -48.48
N GLY A 114 12.77 -6.40 -47.70
CA GLY A 114 14.03 -7.09 -48.00
C GLY A 114 15.28 -6.37 -47.48
N ASP A 115 15.18 -5.13 -46.99
CA ASP A 115 16.32 -4.45 -46.37
C ASP A 115 16.82 -5.23 -45.13
N GLN A 116 18.14 -5.32 -44.99
CA GLN A 116 18.82 -5.79 -43.79
C GLN A 116 18.91 -4.66 -42.76
N VAL A 117 18.62 -4.96 -41.50
CA VAL A 117 18.50 -3.99 -40.43
C VAL A 117 19.14 -4.48 -39.14
N ALA A 118 19.80 -3.58 -38.42
CA ALA A 118 20.14 -3.78 -37.03
C ALA A 118 18.92 -3.40 -36.17
N ALA A 119 18.27 -4.40 -35.59
CA ALA A 119 17.18 -4.22 -34.63
C ALA A 119 17.77 -4.08 -33.22
N SER A 120 17.44 -3.01 -32.49
CA SER A 120 17.94 -2.77 -31.12
C SER A 120 16.82 -2.25 -30.22
N ILE A 121 16.61 -2.93 -29.09
CA ILE A 121 15.66 -2.47 -28.07
C ILE A 121 16.25 -1.32 -27.23
N ASN A 122 15.38 -0.62 -26.51
CA ASN A 122 15.77 0.28 -25.43
C ASN A 122 16.06 -0.52 -24.15
N THR A 123 17.32 -0.94 -23.98
CA THR A 123 17.79 -1.72 -22.83
C THR A 123 17.41 -1.11 -21.48
N LYS A 124 17.47 0.22 -21.34
CA LYS A 124 17.13 0.90 -20.07
C LYS A 124 15.66 0.65 -19.71
N LYS A 125 14.75 0.85 -20.65
CA LYS A 125 13.31 0.58 -20.45
C LYS A 125 13.06 -0.93 -20.25
N ARG A 126 13.67 -1.80 -21.05
CA ARG A 126 13.56 -3.26 -20.90
C ARG A 126 13.95 -3.71 -19.50
N ASN A 127 15.03 -3.18 -18.93
CA ASN A 127 15.48 -3.56 -17.60
C ASN A 127 14.50 -3.10 -16.50
N LEU A 128 13.89 -1.93 -16.63
CA LEU A 128 12.82 -1.50 -15.71
C LEU A 128 11.58 -2.39 -15.82
N ILE A 129 11.20 -2.78 -17.03
CA ILE A 129 10.12 -3.74 -17.28
C ILE A 129 10.45 -5.10 -16.65
N ARG A 130 11.66 -5.63 -16.87
CA ARG A 130 12.13 -6.89 -16.24
C ARG A 130 12.06 -6.82 -14.72
N ASN A 131 12.48 -5.70 -14.13
CA ASN A 131 12.41 -5.50 -12.67
C ASN A 131 10.96 -5.56 -12.16
N ASN A 132 10.06 -4.83 -12.82
CA ASN A 132 8.65 -4.83 -12.48
C ASN A 132 8.00 -6.20 -12.71
N HIS A 133 8.35 -6.90 -13.80
CA HIS A 133 7.81 -8.22 -14.10
C HIS A 133 8.23 -9.25 -13.05
N SER A 134 9.52 -9.32 -12.76
CA SER A 134 10.03 -10.24 -11.73
C SER A 134 9.46 -9.93 -10.35
N ALA A 135 9.27 -8.65 -10.01
CA ALA A 135 8.60 -8.27 -8.77
C ALA A 135 7.11 -8.67 -8.73
N THR A 136 6.42 -8.78 -9.86
CA THR A 136 5.05 -9.29 -9.92
C THR A 136 4.96 -10.73 -9.43
N HIS A 137 5.91 -11.59 -9.83
CA HIS A 137 5.96 -12.99 -9.36
C HIS A 137 6.24 -13.08 -7.86
N LEU A 138 7.21 -12.29 -7.37
CA LEU A 138 7.49 -12.23 -5.93
C LEU A 138 6.29 -11.70 -5.14
N LEU A 139 5.57 -10.72 -5.67
CA LEU A 139 4.35 -10.18 -5.06
C LEU A 139 3.24 -11.23 -5.05
N HIS A 140 3.03 -11.94 -6.14
CA HIS A 140 2.00 -12.97 -6.26
C HIS A 140 2.18 -14.07 -5.20
N GLU A 141 3.39 -14.61 -5.08
CA GLU A 141 3.69 -15.60 -4.05
C GLU A 141 3.55 -15.02 -2.64
N SER A 142 4.05 -13.81 -2.40
CA SER A 142 3.93 -13.15 -1.09
C SER A 142 2.46 -12.95 -0.68
N LEU A 143 1.58 -12.62 -1.63
CA LEU A 143 0.15 -12.53 -1.39
C LEU A 143 -0.44 -13.90 -1.02
N ARG A 144 -0.04 -14.97 -1.70
CA ARG A 144 -0.50 -16.33 -1.39
C ARG A 144 -0.08 -16.80 -0.01
N GLN A 145 1.15 -16.50 0.42
CA GLN A 145 1.64 -16.87 1.75
C GLN A 145 0.91 -16.13 2.88
N ILE A 146 0.55 -14.85 2.67
CA ILE A 146 -0.09 -14.03 3.71
C ILE A 146 -1.61 -14.18 3.71
N LEU A 147 -2.24 -14.17 2.52
CA LEU A 147 -3.70 -14.16 2.39
C LEU A 147 -4.28 -15.56 2.16
N GLY A 148 -3.50 -16.49 1.59
CA GLY A 148 -3.91 -17.86 1.29
C GLY A 148 -3.91 -18.21 -0.21
N ASN A 149 -4.00 -19.51 -0.49
CA ASN A 149 -3.91 -20.08 -1.84
C ASN A 149 -5.08 -19.73 -2.79
N HIS A 150 -6.16 -19.11 -2.29
CA HIS A 150 -7.26 -18.63 -3.13
C HIS A 150 -6.90 -17.37 -3.92
N VAL A 151 -5.78 -16.72 -3.61
CA VAL A 151 -5.26 -15.61 -4.41
C VAL A 151 -4.83 -16.14 -5.77
N THR A 152 -5.54 -15.72 -6.80
CA THR A 152 -5.25 -16.05 -8.21
C THR A 152 -5.24 -14.78 -9.04
N GLN A 153 -4.33 -14.69 -10.00
CA GLN A 153 -4.27 -13.55 -10.92
C GLN A 153 -5.58 -13.42 -11.72
N LYS A 154 -6.10 -12.19 -11.80
CA LYS A 154 -7.26 -11.78 -12.62
C LYS A 154 -6.91 -10.71 -13.66
N GLY A 155 -5.70 -10.16 -13.61
CA GLY A 155 -5.21 -9.19 -14.57
C GLY A 155 -3.84 -8.67 -14.17
N SER A 156 -3.05 -8.26 -15.16
CA SER A 156 -1.70 -7.73 -14.93
C SER A 156 -1.38 -6.61 -15.92
N LEU A 157 -0.58 -5.64 -15.48
CA LEU A 157 0.11 -4.67 -16.32
C LEU A 157 1.52 -4.48 -15.76
N VAL A 158 2.51 -4.58 -16.62
CA VAL A 158 3.92 -4.39 -16.31
C VAL A 158 4.52 -3.47 -17.37
N ASN A 159 4.90 -2.26 -16.96
CA ASN A 159 5.61 -1.30 -17.82
C ASN A 159 6.90 -0.81 -17.18
N ASP A 160 7.60 0.14 -17.80
CA ASP A 160 8.86 0.70 -17.29
C ASP A 160 8.70 1.62 -16.07
N GLU A 161 7.47 1.97 -15.68
CA GLU A 161 7.19 2.87 -14.57
C GLU A 161 6.68 2.13 -13.33
N LYS A 162 5.80 1.14 -13.51
CA LYS A 162 5.11 0.42 -12.44
C LYS A 162 4.66 -0.98 -12.86
N LEU A 163 4.24 -1.74 -11.85
CA LEU A 163 3.41 -2.93 -12.03
C LEU A 163 2.03 -2.73 -11.39
N ARG A 164 1.04 -3.41 -11.95
CA ARG A 164 -0.33 -3.48 -11.47
C ARG A 164 -0.76 -4.94 -11.48
N PHE A 165 -1.16 -5.45 -10.32
CA PHE A 165 -1.54 -6.84 -10.14
C PHE A 165 -2.97 -6.93 -9.61
N ASP A 166 -3.86 -7.54 -10.39
CA ASP A 166 -5.25 -7.77 -10.03
C ASP A 166 -5.41 -9.25 -9.62
N PHE A 167 -6.05 -9.51 -8.49
CA PHE A 167 -6.15 -10.87 -7.94
C PHE A 167 -7.48 -11.11 -7.21
N SER A 168 -7.86 -12.38 -7.08
CA SER A 168 -9.05 -12.80 -6.33
C SER A 168 -8.87 -12.63 -4.83
N HIS A 169 -9.63 -11.69 -4.26
CA HIS A 169 -9.72 -11.48 -2.81
C HIS A 169 -10.93 -10.58 -2.51
N ASN A 170 -11.68 -10.88 -1.46
CA ASN A 170 -12.92 -10.14 -1.16
C ASN A 170 -12.63 -8.86 -0.37
N ASP A 171 -11.83 -8.96 0.68
CA ASP A 171 -11.67 -7.89 1.67
C ASP A 171 -10.53 -6.93 1.31
N PRO A 172 -10.52 -5.69 1.83
CA PRO A 172 -9.34 -4.82 1.76
C PRO A 172 -8.19 -5.50 2.50
N ILE A 173 -6.95 -5.29 2.04
CA ILE A 173 -5.78 -5.82 2.76
C ILE A 173 -5.43 -4.83 3.87
N ASP A 174 -5.30 -5.31 5.10
CA ASP A 174 -4.89 -4.46 6.21
C ASP A 174 -3.44 -3.95 6.03
N ASN A 175 -3.16 -2.75 6.54
CA ASN A 175 -1.83 -2.14 6.40
C ASN A 175 -0.72 -3.03 6.98
N ILE A 176 -0.99 -3.77 8.05
CA ILE A 176 -0.04 -4.71 8.67
C ILE A 176 0.33 -5.81 7.66
N ASP A 177 -0.64 -6.35 6.94
CA ASP A 177 -0.39 -7.42 5.97
C ASP A 177 0.25 -6.88 4.70
N LEU A 178 -0.11 -5.68 4.24
CA LEU A 178 0.62 -4.99 3.17
C LEU A 178 2.11 -4.81 3.51
N GLU A 179 2.42 -4.41 4.74
CA GLU A 179 3.80 -4.31 5.20
C GLU A 179 4.51 -5.66 5.25
N LYS A 180 3.84 -6.73 5.69
CA LYS A 180 4.42 -8.09 5.66
C LYS A 180 4.71 -8.53 4.23
N ILE A 181 3.76 -8.36 3.31
CA ILE A 181 3.92 -8.68 1.88
C ILE A 181 5.12 -7.93 1.31
N GLU A 182 5.20 -6.61 1.52
CA GLU A 182 6.32 -5.79 1.05
C GLU A 182 7.66 -6.22 1.66
N LYS A 183 7.69 -6.59 2.94
CA LYS A 183 8.89 -7.11 3.63
C LYS A 183 9.34 -8.46 3.03
N ILE A 184 8.42 -9.36 2.72
CA ILE A 184 8.75 -10.65 2.09
C ILE A 184 9.36 -10.42 0.71
N VAL A 185 8.73 -9.61 -0.15
CA VAL A 185 9.27 -9.31 -1.49
C VAL A 185 10.68 -8.73 -1.39
N ASN A 186 10.90 -7.74 -0.53
CA ASN A 186 12.22 -7.14 -0.36
C ASN A 186 13.24 -8.12 0.26
N LYS A 187 12.82 -9.05 1.14
CA LYS A 187 13.68 -10.11 1.65
C LYS A 187 14.20 -11.00 0.50
N ILE A 188 13.35 -11.41 -0.43
CA ILE A 188 13.76 -12.22 -1.58
C ILE A 188 14.65 -11.43 -2.56
N ILE A 189 14.40 -10.14 -2.74
CA ILE A 189 15.30 -9.25 -3.50
C ILE A 189 16.70 -9.20 -2.86
N LEU A 190 16.77 -9.13 -1.53
CA LEU A 190 18.03 -9.08 -0.79
C LEU A 190 18.83 -10.39 -0.85
N GLN A 191 18.19 -11.53 -1.13
CA GLN A 191 18.88 -12.81 -1.32
C GLN A 191 19.83 -12.76 -2.52
N LYS A 192 19.54 -11.93 -3.53
CA LYS A 192 20.30 -11.86 -4.79
C LYS A 192 20.47 -13.25 -5.41
N SER A 193 19.40 -14.04 -5.41
CA SER A 193 19.40 -15.40 -5.96
C SER A 193 19.32 -15.36 -7.48
N SER A 194 19.83 -16.40 -8.14
CA SER A 194 19.66 -16.59 -9.58
C SER A 194 18.18 -16.74 -9.94
N VAL A 195 17.80 -16.28 -11.12
CA VAL A 195 16.50 -16.53 -11.75
C VAL A 195 16.74 -17.49 -12.92
N THR A 196 16.09 -18.65 -12.89
CA THR A 196 16.25 -19.69 -13.92
C THR A 196 14.99 -19.83 -14.75
N THR A 197 15.19 -20.29 -15.99
CA THR A 197 14.12 -20.40 -16.98
C THR A 197 14.28 -21.69 -17.74
N GLU A 198 13.23 -22.51 -17.78
CA GLU A 198 13.27 -23.85 -18.38
C GLU A 198 12.07 -24.01 -19.32
N ILE A 199 12.23 -24.81 -20.37
CA ILE A 199 11.12 -25.23 -21.23
C ILE A 199 10.79 -26.66 -20.80
N LEU A 200 9.57 -26.85 -20.32
CA LEU A 200 9.07 -28.13 -19.82
C LEU A 200 7.74 -28.46 -20.50
N ASN A 201 7.39 -29.75 -20.51
CA ASN A 201 6.01 -30.12 -20.81
C ASN A 201 5.07 -29.51 -19.76
N GLN A 202 3.90 -29.04 -20.19
CA GLN A 202 2.93 -28.38 -19.30
C GLN A 202 2.57 -29.23 -18.08
N GLN A 203 2.33 -30.53 -18.26
CA GLN A 203 1.95 -31.40 -17.15
C GLN A 203 3.10 -31.57 -16.16
N SER A 204 4.31 -31.81 -16.65
CA SER A 204 5.51 -31.91 -15.81
C SER A 204 5.78 -30.63 -15.01
N ALA A 205 5.60 -29.46 -15.64
CA ALA A 205 5.74 -28.18 -14.95
C ALA A 205 4.78 -28.06 -13.76
N ILE A 206 3.51 -28.42 -13.96
CA ILE A 206 2.48 -28.38 -12.91
C ILE A 206 2.78 -29.41 -11.82
N ASP A 207 3.20 -30.62 -12.19
CA ASP A 207 3.55 -31.69 -11.24
C ASP A 207 4.75 -31.31 -10.35
N GLU A 208 5.69 -30.52 -10.90
CA GLU A 208 6.81 -29.93 -10.14
C GLU A 208 6.42 -28.67 -9.33
N GLY A 209 5.13 -28.36 -9.23
CA GLY A 209 4.59 -27.28 -8.41
C GLY A 209 4.56 -25.90 -9.09
N ALA A 210 4.77 -25.82 -10.41
CA ALA A 210 4.66 -24.56 -11.12
C ALA A 210 3.20 -24.09 -11.20
N ILE A 211 2.99 -22.80 -10.95
CA ILE A 211 1.66 -22.19 -10.99
C ILE A 211 1.35 -21.75 -12.43
N ALA A 212 0.26 -22.26 -12.98
CA ALA A 212 -0.31 -21.76 -14.23
C ALA A 212 -1.21 -20.55 -13.96
N LEU A 213 -1.14 -19.52 -14.81
CA LEU A 213 -1.97 -18.33 -14.68
C LEU A 213 -3.38 -18.59 -15.22
N PHE A 214 -4.39 -18.11 -14.48
CA PHE A 214 -5.79 -18.33 -14.80
C PHE A 214 -6.20 -17.60 -16.09
N GLY A 215 -6.80 -18.33 -17.04
CA GLY A 215 -7.37 -17.78 -18.27
C GLY A 215 -6.41 -17.73 -19.47
N GLU A 216 -5.15 -18.11 -19.29
CA GLU A 216 -4.18 -18.25 -20.37
C GLU A 216 -4.31 -19.63 -21.03
N LYS A 217 -4.19 -19.67 -22.37
CA LYS A 217 -4.03 -20.92 -23.11
C LYS A 217 -2.53 -21.17 -23.28
N TYR A 218 -2.09 -22.36 -22.89
CA TYR A 218 -0.71 -22.79 -22.99
C TYR A 218 -0.55 -23.82 -24.12
N GLU A 219 0.61 -23.82 -24.75
CA GLU A 219 1.04 -24.88 -25.67
C GLU A 219 1.54 -26.09 -24.86
N ASP A 220 1.82 -27.21 -25.54
CA ASP A 220 2.30 -28.44 -24.89
C ASP A 220 3.64 -28.22 -24.16
N GLU A 221 4.48 -27.33 -24.69
CA GLU A 221 5.71 -26.88 -24.06
C GLU A 221 5.51 -25.47 -23.48
N VAL A 222 5.87 -25.32 -22.21
CA VAL A 222 5.71 -24.06 -21.47
C VAL A 222 7.04 -23.61 -20.91
N ARG A 223 7.23 -22.29 -20.90
CA ARG A 223 8.37 -21.67 -20.26
C ARG A 223 8.07 -21.45 -18.77
N VAL A 224 8.84 -22.12 -17.92
CA VAL A 224 8.74 -22.04 -16.46
C VAL A 224 9.83 -21.13 -15.93
N ILE A 225 9.44 -20.25 -15.00
CA ILE A 225 10.32 -19.27 -14.38
C ILE A 225 10.35 -19.50 -12.89
N THR A 226 11.58 -19.54 -12.37
CA THR A 226 11.86 -19.88 -10.98
C THR A 226 12.67 -18.76 -10.34
N MET A 227 12.22 -18.26 -9.19
CA MET A 227 12.82 -17.13 -8.48
C MET A 227 12.87 -17.34 -6.97
N GLY A 228 13.97 -16.92 -6.35
CA GLY A 228 14.11 -16.88 -4.89
C GLY A 228 14.24 -18.26 -4.24
N THR A 229 14.65 -18.27 -2.98
CA THR A 229 14.77 -19.50 -2.18
C THR A 229 13.94 -19.35 -0.91
N ASN A 230 13.11 -20.34 -0.60
CA ASN A 230 12.26 -20.34 0.60
C ASN A 230 12.89 -21.21 1.73
N SER A 231 13.41 -22.37 1.35
CA SER A 231 14.21 -23.31 2.16
C SER A 231 15.16 -24.10 1.24
N ASP A 232 16.08 -24.89 1.78
CA ASP A 232 17.19 -25.52 1.03
C ASP A 232 16.75 -26.35 -0.20
N ASP A 233 15.49 -26.81 -0.25
CA ASP A 233 14.95 -27.63 -1.36
C ASP A 233 13.77 -26.98 -2.14
N TYR A 234 13.34 -25.76 -1.80
CA TYR A 234 12.17 -25.13 -2.45
C TYR A 234 12.42 -23.69 -2.89
N PHE A 235 12.07 -23.43 -4.14
CA PHE A 235 12.05 -22.09 -4.71
C PHE A 235 10.90 -21.27 -4.15
N PHE A 236 11.10 -19.95 -4.08
CA PHE A 236 10.07 -19.05 -3.57
C PHE A 236 8.90 -18.95 -4.56
N SER A 237 9.16 -18.62 -5.82
CA SER A 237 8.16 -18.59 -6.89
C SER A 237 8.59 -19.50 -8.04
N LYS A 238 7.65 -20.30 -8.55
CA LYS A 238 7.79 -21.12 -9.76
C LYS A 238 6.50 -20.99 -10.58
N GLU A 239 6.58 -20.32 -11.73
CA GLU A 239 5.39 -19.90 -12.50
C GLU A 239 5.59 -20.07 -14.01
N LEU A 240 4.52 -20.38 -14.74
CA LEU A 240 4.54 -20.41 -16.20
C LEU A 240 4.50 -18.97 -16.73
N CYS A 241 5.59 -18.52 -17.35
CA CYS A 241 5.70 -17.15 -17.84
C CYS A 241 6.57 -17.02 -19.10
N GLY A 242 5.96 -16.54 -20.18
CA GLY A 242 6.64 -16.17 -21.42
C GLY A 242 7.21 -14.74 -21.40
N GLY A 243 7.34 -14.11 -20.23
CA GLY A 243 7.83 -12.74 -20.07
C GLY A 243 9.34 -12.60 -20.04
N THR A 244 9.82 -11.36 -20.10
CA THR A 244 11.23 -11.07 -19.82
C THR A 244 11.45 -10.83 -18.34
N HIS A 245 12.50 -11.44 -17.77
CA HIS A 245 12.80 -11.34 -16.34
C HIS A 245 14.24 -10.88 -16.08
N VAL A 246 14.49 -10.45 -14.85
CA VAL A 246 15.86 -10.25 -14.37
C VAL A 246 16.61 -11.58 -14.31
N LYS A 247 17.95 -11.55 -14.38
CA LYS A 247 18.78 -12.75 -14.20
C LYS A 247 19.04 -13.05 -12.72
N ASN A 248 18.91 -12.04 -11.86
CA ASN A 248 19.13 -12.14 -10.43
C ASN A 248 18.10 -11.30 -9.68
N THR A 249 17.52 -11.82 -8.59
CA THR A 249 16.50 -11.08 -7.82
C THR A 249 17.01 -9.74 -7.29
N GLY A 250 18.33 -9.63 -7.06
CA GLY A 250 19.02 -8.41 -6.66
C GLY A 250 19.04 -7.31 -7.71
N ASP A 251 18.69 -7.58 -8.97
CA ASP A 251 18.60 -6.57 -10.03
C ASP A 251 17.32 -5.73 -9.92
N ILE A 252 16.31 -6.22 -9.21
CA ILE A 252 15.08 -5.48 -8.86
C ILE A 252 15.42 -4.29 -7.94
N LYS A 253 16.49 -4.43 -7.13
CA LYS A 253 17.02 -3.48 -6.13
C LYS A 253 16.10 -3.22 -4.95
N LYS A 254 14.85 -2.83 -5.18
CA LYS A 254 13.87 -2.44 -4.16
C LYS A 254 12.47 -2.51 -4.72
N PHE A 255 11.50 -2.73 -3.83
CA PHE A 255 10.08 -2.84 -4.14
C PHE A 255 9.25 -2.04 -3.14
N LYS A 256 8.21 -1.35 -3.63
CA LYS A 256 7.27 -0.59 -2.80
C LYS A 256 5.85 -0.72 -3.33
N ILE A 257 4.91 -1.12 -2.48
CA ILE A 257 3.48 -1.02 -2.78
C ILE A 257 3.07 0.45 -2.64
N THR A 258 2.41 0.97 -3.66
CA THR A 258 2.02 2.39 -3.77
C THR A 258 0.54 2.60 -3.49
N SER A 259 -0.32 1.63 -3.83
CA SER A 259 -1.75 1.71 -3.58
C SER A 259 -2.44 0.36 -3.61
N GLN A 260 -3.61 0.30 -2.97
CA GLN A 260 -4.56 -0.79 -3.10
C GLN A 260 -5.95 -0.25 -3.48
N SER A 261 -6.73 -1.05 -4.23
CA SER A 261 -8.12 -0.69 -4.60
C SER A 261 -8.98 -1.93 -4.86
N SER A 262 -10.30 -1.76 -4.85
CA SER A 262 -11.25 -2.76 -5.37
C SER A 262 -11.54 -2.46 -6.84
N VAL A 263 -11.44 -3.47 -7.70
CA VAL A 263 -11.72 -3.34 -9.14
C VAL A 263 -13.14 -3.81 -9.46
N ALA A 264 -13.56 -4.91 -8.83
CA ALA A 264 -14.88 -5.51 -8.93
C ALA A 264 -15.14 -6.35 -7.66
N SER A 265 -16.35 -6.90 -7.53
CA SER A 265 -16.65 -7.85 -6.45
C SER A 265 -15.68 -9.03 -6.49
N GLY A 266 -15.02 -9.30 -5.36
CA GLY A 266 -14.02 -10.36 -5.23
C GLY A 266 -12.69 -10.13 -5.97
N ILE A 267 -12.44 -8.93 -6.51
CA ILE A 267 -11.19 -8.60 -7.20
C ILE A 267 -10.53 -7.36 -6.58
N ARG A 268 -9.31 -7.54 -6.09
CA ARG A 268 -8.45 -6.49 -5.57
C ARG A 268 -7.31 -6.17 -6.53
N ARG A 269 -6.81 -4.95 -6.45
CA ARG A 269 -5.66 -4.46 -7.21
C ARG A 269 -4.62 -3.89 -6.29
N LEU A 270 -3.37 -4.28 -6.51
CA LEU A 270 -2.20 -3.60 -5.99
C LEU A 270 -1.44 -2.93 -7.13
N GLU A 271 -0.98 -1.71 -6.89
CA GLU A 271 0.03 -1.06 -7.73
C GLU A 271 1.32 -0.92 -6.95
N ALA A 272 2.44 -1.24 -7.58
CA ALA A 272 3.75 -1.17 -6.98
C ALA A 272 4.81 -0.67 -7.96
N VAL A 273 5.92 -0.22 -7.41
CA VAL A 273 7.08 0.27 -8.17
C VAL A 273 8.34 -0.44 -7.70
N THR A 274 9.30 -0.57 -8.61
CA THR A 274 10.62 -1.14 -8.32
C THR A 274 11.74 -0.16 -8.65
N ASN A 275 12.96 -0.48 -8.20
CA ASN A 275 14.18 0.26 -8.55
C ASN A 275 14.00 1.78 -8.45
N ILE A 276 14.39 2.56 -9.46
CA ILE A 276 14.28 4.03 -9.48
C ILE A 276 12.86 4.54 -9.22
N GLY A 277 11.83 3.77 -9.61
CA GLY A 277 10.43 4.11 -9.33
C GLY A 277 10.13 4.25 -7.83
N VAL A 278 10.82 3.47 -6.98
CA VAL A 278 10.71 3.61 -5.51
C VAL A 278 11.31 4.93 -5.02
N ASP A 279 12.41 5.43 -5.61
CA ASP A 279 12.99 6.71 -5.19
C ASP A 279 12.11 7.87 -5.64
N ASN A 280 11.60 7.81 -6.86
CA ASN A 280 10.67 8.79 -7.40
C ASN A 280 9.42 8.85 -6.52
N TYR A 281 8.82 7.70 -6.21
CA TYR A 281 7.65 7.63 -5.32
C TYR A 281 7.93 8.25 -3.94
N LYS A 282 9.06 7.92 -3.30
CA LYS A 282 9.42 8.50 -2.00
C LYS A 282 9.63 10.02 -2.08
N SER A 283 10.28 10.49 -3.14
CA SER A 283 10.50 11.91 -3.37
C SER A 283 9.18 12.66 -3.55
N ASP A 284 8.25 12.09 -4.32
CA ASP A 284 6.91 12.64 -4.52
C ASP A 284 6.10 12.70 -3.23
N GLN A 285 6.21 11.68 -2.36
CA GLN A 285 5.55 11.70 -1.05
C GLN A 285 6.10 12.81 -0.15
N LEU A 286 7.43 13.01 -0.12
CA LEU A 286 8.05 14.09 0.64
C LEU A 286 7.62 15.48 0.14
N ILE A 287 7.48 15.66 -1.18
CA ILE A 287 6.98 16.91 -1.76
C ILE A 287 5.52 17.15 -1.32
N LYS A 288 4.66 16.12 -1.42
CA LYS A 288 3.25 16.22 -0.99
C LYS A 288 3.09 16.53 0.48
N GLU A 289 3.92 15.95 1.35
CA GLU A 289 3.93 16.27 2.78
C GLU A 289 4.33 17.73 3.02
N LYS A 290 5.37 18.22 2.35
CA LYS A 290 5.77 19.63 2.44
C LYS A 290 4.67 20.57 1.96
N GLU A 291 4.03 20.27 0.84
CA GLU A 291 2.90 21.06 0.33
C GLU A 291 1.73 21.07 1.29
N LYS A 292 1.38 19.92 1.88
CA LYS A 292 0.32 19.81 2.90
C LYS A 292 0.67 20.64 4.14
N ASN A 293 1.91 20.57 4.61
CA ASN A 293 2.37 21.35 5.76
C ASN A 293 2.34 22.85 5.46
N ASN A 294 2.78 23.28 4.28
CA ASN A 294 2.69 24.67 3.85
C ASN A 294 1.23 25.15 3.74
N GLN A 295 0.31 24.30 3.27
CA GLN A 295 -1.11 24.63 3.24
C GLN A 295 -1.70 24.78 4.65
N ILE A 296 -1.31 23.92 5.58
CA ILE A 296 -1.70 24.02 7.00
C ILE A 296 -1.14 25.31 7.60
N GLU A 297 0.13 25.61 7.39
CA GLU A 297 0.78 26.83 7.87
C GLU A 297 0.13 28.09 7.31
N ASN A 298 -0.18 28.11 6.01
CA ASN A 298 -0.90 29.23 5.38
C ASN A 298 -2.31 29.40 5.97
N LYS A 299 -3.02 28.30 6.26
CA LYS A 299 -4.32 28.37 6.95
C LYS A 299 -4.15 28.94 8.36
N ILE A 300 -3.16 28.47 9.13
CA ILE A 300 -2.85 29.00 10.46
C ILE A 300 -2.55 30.50 10.40
N ASN A 301 -1.66 30.93 9.51
CA ASN A 301 -1.29 32.34 9.33
C ASN A 301 -2.50 33.20 8.93
N LYS A 302 -3.38 32.69 8.07
CA LYS A 302 -4.64 33.35 7.73
C LYS A 302 -5.54 33.54 8.96
N TYR A 303 -5.70 32.51 9.80
CA TYR A 303 -6.49 32.60 11.03
C TYR A 303 -5.85 33.53 12.06
N LEU A 304 -4.53 33.49 12.24
CA LEU A 304 -3.80 34.41 13.12
C LEU A 304 -3.98 35.87 12.68
N ASN A 305 -3.92 36.15 11.38
CA ASN A 305 -4.16 37.48 10.83
C ASN A 305 -5.61 37.95 11.04
N LEU A 306 -6.59 37.05 10.90
CA LEU A 306 -7.99 37.35 11.22
C LEU A 306 -8.13 37.70 12.71
N ILE A 307 -7.55 36.90 13.62
CA ILE A 307 -7.57 37.16 15.07
C ILE A 307 -6.96 38.52 15.39
N LYS A 308 -5.78 38.85 14.83
CA LYS A 308 -5.13 40.15 15.01
C LYS A 308 -5.98 41.32 14.50
N LYS A 309 -6.68 41.15 13.36
CA LYS A 309 -7.60 42.17 12.83
C LYS A 309 -8.86 42.34 13.68
N THR A 310 -9.34 41.27 14.31
CA THR A 310 -10.52 41.28 15.18
C THR A 310 -10.20 41.76 16.60
N ALA A 311 -8.92 41.84 16.98
CA ALA A 311 -8.46 42.34 18.27
C ALA A 311 -7.38 43.42 18.16
N PRO A 312 -7.80 44.68 17.99
CA PRO A 312 -7.16 45.79 18.71
C PRO A 312 -8.26 46.57 19.44
N GLU A 313 -8.34 46.42 20.77
CA GLU A 313 -9.14 47.24 21.69
C GLU A 313 -10.35 47.98 21.07
N LYS A 314 -11.44 47.26 20.76
CA LYS A 314 -12.82 47.81 20.76
C LYS A 314 -13.82 46.72 20.41
N ILE A 315 -14.72 46.49 21.35
CA ILE A 315 -15.99 45.80 21.14
C ILE A 315 -16.77 46.60 20.08
N ILE A 316 -16.76 46.17 18.82
CA ILE A 316 -17.74 46.64 17.83
C ILE A 316 -18.24 45.44 17.00
N LYS A 317 -19.52 45.15 17.26
CA LYS A 317 -20.52 44.45 16.45
C LYS A 317 -20.10 44.17 15.00
N ILE A 318 -19.85 42.91 14.63
CA ILE A 318 -19.87 42.51 13.21
C ILE A 318 -20.53 41.12 13.04
N SER A 319 -21.62 41.17 12.27
CA SER A 319 -22.27 40.18 11.40
C SER A 319 -22.78 38.84 11.96
N ASN A 320 -24.10 38.65 11.80
CA ASN A 320 -24.84 37.39 11.86
C ASN A 320 -24.49 36.45 10.70
N ASP A 321 -23.25 35.96 10.65
CA ASP A 321 -22.88 34.88 9.73
C ASP A 321 -22.75 33.57 10.53
N THR A 322 -23.87 32.84 10.61
CA THR A 322 -24.06 31.66 11.48
C THR A 322 -23.02 30.57 11.24
N LYS A 323 -22.56 30.42 10.00
CA LYS A 323 -21.52 29.44 9.63
C LYS A 323 -20.14 29.76 10.21
N LEU A 324 -19.81 31.03 10.40
CA LEU A 324 -18.50 31.43 10.94
C LEU A 324 -18.45 31.21 12.47
N ASN A 325 -19.57 31.40 13.16
CA ASN A 325 -19.68 31.12 14.59
C ASN A 325 -19.57 29.62 14.91
N ASP A 326 -20.15 28.76 14.08
CA ASP A 326 -20.04 27.31 14.23
C ASP A 326 -18.59 26.85 14.01
N GLN A 327 -17.93 27.35 12.96
CA GLN A 327 -16.52 27.05 12.70
C GLN A 327 -15.58 27.57 13.80
N LEU A 328 -15.85 28.74 14.37
CA LEU A 328 -15.10 29.27 15.51
C LEU A 328 -15.30 28.43 16.78
N LYS A 329 -16.51 27.91 16.99
CA LYS A 329 -16.81 27.02 18.10
C LYS A 329 -16.05 25.69 17.96
N ASP A 330 -16.02 25.14 16.76
CA ASP A 330 -15.29 23.91 16.45
C ASP A 330 -13.77 24.09 16.59
N ILE A 331 -13.21 25.21 16.11
CA ILE A 331 -11.79 25.52 16.30
C ILE A 331 -11.43 25.70 17.78
N LYS A 332 -12.31 26.33 18.57
CA LYS A 332 -12.11 26.49 20.01
C LYS A 332 -12.19 25.14 20.73
N ASN A 333 -13.08 24.26 20.29
CA ASN A 333 -13.17 22.89 20.80
C ASN A 333 -11.92 22.08 20.45
N ILE A 334 -11.46 22.12 19.19
CA ILE A 334 -10.24 21.43 18.74
C ILE A 334 -9.00 21.95 19.46
N TYR A 335 -8.86 23.27 19.63
CA TYR A 335 -7.74 23.87 20.38
C TYR A 335 -7.74 23.42 21.84
N ASN A 336 -8.92 23.41 22.48
CA ASN A 336 -9.07 22.91 23.84
C ASN A 336 -8.82 21.41 23.95
N ASP A 337 -9.23 20.62 22.94
CA ASP A 337 -8.98 19.17 22.89
C ASP A 337 -7.49 18.88 22.68
N ILE A 338 -6.77 19.66 21.87
CA ILE A 338 -5.32 19.52 21.67
C ILE A 338 -4.55 19.87 22.95
N GLN A 339 -4.89 20.97 23.62
CA GLN A 339 -4.31 21.35 24.92
C GLN A 339 -4.59 20.27 25.99
N GLN A 340 -5.83 19.76 26.05
CA GLN A 340 -6.20 18.69 26.97
C GLN A 340 -5.46 17.38 26.68
N ASN A 341 -5.23 17.02 25.42
CA ASN A 341 -4.54 15.78 25.04
C ASN A 341 -3.04 15.79 25.36
N ALA A 342 -2.37 16.96 25.30
CA ALA A 342 -0.97 17.10 25.70
C ALA A 342 -0.81 16.81 27.21
N ASP A 343 -1.65 17.42 28.05
CA ASP A 343 -1.65 17.23 29.50
C ASP A 343 -2.05 15.79 29.91
N ILE A 344 -2.95 15.14 29.16
CA ILE A 344 -3.33 13.73 29.38
C ILE A 344 -2.12 12.79 29.20
N SER A 345 -1.31 12.99 28.16
CA SER A 345 -0.18 12.11 27.84
C SER A 345 0.95 12.12 28.88
N GLU A 346 1.15 13.24 29.57
CA GLU A 346 2.12 13.37 30.65
C GLU A 346 1.60 12.74 31.95
N ASN A 347 0.31 12.91 32.25
CA ASN A 347 -0.33 12.33 33.43
C ASN A 347 -0.42 10.80 33.39
N ILE A 348 -0.66 10.18 32.21
CA ILE A 348 -0.78 8.70 32.07
C ILE A 348 0.52 7.97 32.49
N LYS A 349 1.69 8.63 32.43
CA LYS A 349 2.96 8.03 32.90
C LYS A 349 2.99 7.77 34.41
N ASN A 350 2.08 8.38 35.18
CA ASN A 350 2.01 8.27 36.64
C ASN A 350 0.98 7.23 37.13
N VAL A 351 0.45 6.39 36.23
CA VAL A 351 -0.46 5.31 36.62
C VAL A 351 0.30 4.30 37.48
N LYS A 352 -0.19 4.08 38.72
CA LYS A 352 0.30 3.05 39.63
C LYS A 352 -0.58 1.82 39.51
N VAL A 353 0.04 0.65 39.32
CA VAL A 353 -0.63 -0.65 39.32
C VAL A 353 -0.06 -1.47 40.47
N GLU A 354 -0.89 -1.82 41.45
CA GLU A 354 -0.50 -2.63 42.59
C GLU A 354 -1.48 -3.80 42.78
N LYS A 355 -0.94 -4.99 43.10
CA LYS A 355 -1.77 -6.14 43.48
C LYS A 355 -2.10 -6.08 44.97
N VAL A 356 -3.39 -6.05 45.30
CA VAL A 356 -3.93 -5.98 46.67
C VAL A 356 -4.77 -7.24 46.91
N GLY A 357 -4.16 -8.23 47.57
CA GLY A 357 -4.76 -9.56 47.70
C GLY A 357 -4.90 -10.25 46.33
N ASN A 358 -6.13 -10.58 45.96
CA ASN A 358 -6.46 -11.18 44.66
C ASN A 358 -6.83 -10.15 43.58
N TYR A 359 -6.83 -8.86 43.90
CA TYR A 359 -7.32 -7.78 43.02
C TYR A 359 -6.19 -6.86 42.55
N ASN A 360 -6.35 -6.25 41.38
CA ASN A 360 -5.48 -5.20 40.88
C ASN A 360 -6.07 -3.82 41.22
N LEU A 361 -5.29 -2.99 41.90
CA LEU A 361 -5.60 -1.58 42.12
C LEU A 361 -4.82 -0.73 41.12
N ILE A 362 -5.54 -0.04 40.24
CA ILE A 362 -4.97 0.87 39.24
C ILE A 362 -5.33 2.29 39.65
N TYR A 363 -4.34 3.10 39.99
CA TYR A 363 -4.54 4.43 40.55
C TYR A 363 -3.78 5.49 39.77
N LEU A 364 -4.48 6.55 39.36
CA LEU A 364 -3.90 7.74 38.75
C LEU A 364 -4.25 8.97 39.60
N LEU A 365 -3.22 9.68 40.06
CA LEU A 365 -3.35 11.05 40.56
C LEU A 365 -2.79 11.99 39.48
N ALA A 366 -3.63 12.90 38.99
CA ALA A 366 -3.31 13.78 37.89
C ALA A 366 -3.65 15.24 38.23
N ASN A 367 -2.85 16.17 37.73
CA ASN A 367 -3.12 17.60 37.85
C ASN A 367 -3.98 18.05 36.67
N LYS A 368 -5.12 18.72 36.95
CA LYS A 368 -6.04 19.29 35.94
C LYS A 368 -6.48 18.31 34.83
N TYR A 369 -6.57 17.02 35.13
CA TYR A 369 -7.07 16.03 34.17
C TYR A 369 -8.54 16.32 33.80
N PRO A 370 -8.88 16.38 32.50
CA PRO A 370 -10.20 16.83 32.07
C PRO A 370 -11.30 15.80 32.38
N SER A 371 -12.36 16.23 33.06
CA SER A 371 -13.47 15.35 33.49
C SER A 371 -14.15 14.62 32.33
N LYS A 372 -14.15 15.17 31.11
CA LYS A 372 -14.71 14.51 29.92
C LYS A 372 -13.92 13.26 29.51
N ALA A 373 -12.63 13.20 29.81
CA ALA A 373 -11.75 12.09 29.48
C ALA A 373 -11.70 10.99 30.56
N PHE A 374 -12.30 11.22 31.73
CA PHE A 374 -12.28 10.28 32.84
C PHE A 374 -12.82 8.90 32.47
N LYS A 375 -13.95 8.86 31.76
CA LYS A 375 -14.56 7.60 31.35
C LYS A 375 -13.66 6.86 30.34
N LEU A 376 -13.05 7.58 29.41
CA LEU A 376 -12.13 7.00 28.42
C LEU A 376 -10.94 6.33 29.12
N PHE A 377 -10.36 6.98 30.13
CA PHE A 377 -9.30 6.39 30.94
C PHE A 377 -9.74 5.10 31.62
N ILE A 378 -10.91 5.08 32.28
CA ILE A 378 -11.43 3.86 32.90
C ILE A 378 -11.63 2.75 31.87
N ASP A 379 -12.25 3.06 30.73
CA ASP A 379 -12.54 2.09 29.67
C ASP A 379 -11.24 1.50 29.07
N GLU A 380 -10.19 2.32 28.93
CA GLU A 380 -8.86 1.87 28.49
C GLU A 380 -8.21 0.95 29.52
N GLN A 381 -8.22 1.32 30.81
CA GLN A 381 -7.65 0.49 31.86
C GLN A 381 -8.39 -0.84 32.04
N LYS A 382 -9.72 -0.87 31.88
CA LYS A 382 -10.50 -2.12 31.85
C LYS A 382 -10.13 -3.01 30.66
N LYS A 383 -9.79 -2.44 29.50
CA LYS A 383 -9.31 -3.24 28.35
C LYS A 383 -7.94 -3.84 28.60
N SER A 384 -7.02 -3.09 29.21
CA SER A 384 -5.68 -3.58 29.56
C SER A 384 -5.68 -4.56 30.73
N HIS A 385 -6.65 -4.44 31.64
CA HIS A 385 -6.79 -5.27 32.83
C HIS A 385 -8.25 -5.76 32.94
N PRO A 386 -8.61 -6.80 32.17
CA PRO A 386 -10.01 -7.18 31.96
C PRO A 386 -10.69 -7.81 33.18
N ASN A 387 -9.92 -8.35 34.13
CA ASN A 387 -10.43 -9.09 35.28
C ASN A 387 -9.88 -8.54 36.60
N ASP A 388 -10.62 -8.75 37.68
CA ASP A 388 -10.25 -8.50 39.07
C ASP A 388 -9.65 -7.10 39.33
N SER A 389 -10.12 -6.06 38.63
CA SER A 389 -9.48 -4.73 38.67
C SER A 389 -10.39 -3.62 39.19
N VAL A 390 -9.86 -2.83 40.13
CA VAL A 390 -10.44 -1.58 40.64
C VAL A 390 -9.57 -0.42 40.14
N ILE A 391 -10.15 0.48 39.35
CA ILE A 391 -9.47 1.57 38.66
C ILE A 391 -9.96 2.90 39.20
N ILE A 392 -9.03 3.80 39.52
CA ILE A 392 -9.34 5.07 40.19
C ILE A 392 -8.52 6.17 39.56
N LEU A 393 -9.19 7.24 39.16
CA LEU A 393 -8.53 8.47 38.72
C LEU A 393 -8.99 9.61 39.62
N VAL A 394 -8.01 10.29 40.21
CA VAL A 394 -8.16 11.53 40.98
C VAL A 394 -7.52 12.65 40.18
N SER A 395 -8.32 13.65 39.82
CA SER A 395 -7.88 14.89 39.21
C SER A 395 -7.98 16.01 40.22
N CYS A 396 -6.89 16.72 40.48
CA CYS A 396 -6.90 17.88 41.37
C CYS A 396 -6.40 19.14 40.66
N ASP A 397 -6.95 20.28 41.07
CA ASP A 397 -6.40 21.61 40.91
C ASP A 397 -6.36 22.31 42.29
N ASP A 398 -5.95 23.58 42.32
CA ASP A 398 -5.79 24.35 43.57
C ASP A 398 -7.08 24.54 44.37
N THR A 399 -8.25 24.27 43.78
CA THR A 399 -9.57 24.58 44.37
C THR A 399 -10.52 23.38 44.43
N LYS A 400 -10.30 22.37 43.59
CA LYS A 400 -11.28 21.30 43.37
C LYS A 400 -10.60 19.96 43.13
N VAL A 401 -11.25 18.92 43.62
CA VAL A 401 -10.92 17.52 43.34
C VAL A 401 -12.08 16.87 42.59
N SER A 402 -11.77 16.13 41.54
CA SER A 402 -12.72 15.31 40.79
C SER A 402 -12.24 13.86 40.75
N ILE A 403 -13.13 12.91 41.00
CA ILE A 403 -12.78 11.51 41.20
C ILE A 403 -13.69 10.63 40.35
N ILE A 404 -13.11 9.64 39.68
CA ILE A 404 -13.85 8.54 39.04
C ILE A 404 -13.31 7.20 39.52
N VAL A 405 -14.21 6.25 39.76
CA VAL A 405 -13.90 4.86 40.08
C VAL A 405 -14.57 3.96 39.06
N GLY A 406 -13.83 3.00 38.52
CA GLY A 406 -14.30 1.94 37.66
C GLY A 406 -13.94 0.57 38.20
N ILE A 407 -14.80 -0.41 38.01
CA ILE A 407 -14.60 -1.80 38.45
C ILE A 407 -14.88 -2.73 37.27
N THR A 408 -14.06 -3.75 37.06
CA THR A 408 -14.31 -4.78 36.03
C THR A 408 -15.62 -5.53 36.30
N GLU A 409 -16.27 -6.04 35.26
CA GLU A 409 -17.65 -6.56 35.36
C GLU A 409 -17.75 -7.76 36.32
N ASP A 410 -16.74 -8.62 36.32
CA ASP A 410 -16.58 -9.79 37.21
C ASP A 410 -16.61 -9.42 38.70
N LEU A 411 -16.15 -8.21 39.05
CA LEU A 411 -16.09 -7.70 40.42
C LEU A 411 -17.36 -6.99 40.89
N THR A 412 -18.31 -6.66 40.02
CA THR A 412 -19.52 -5.90 40.36
C THR A 412 -20.49 -6.64 41.29
N SER A 413 -20.31 -7.96 41.44
CA SER A 413 -21.04 -8.80 42.39
C SER A 413 -20.53 -8.65 43.83
N LYS A 414 -19.25 -8.30 44.01
CA LYS A 414 -18.56 -8.17 45.30
C LYS A 414 -18.31 -6.73 45.71
N PHE A 415 -18.05 -5.88 44.74
CA PHE A 415 -17.73 -4.47 44.94
C PHE A 415 -18.74 -3.55 44.26
N ASP A 416 -18.87 -2.35 44.79
CA ASP A 416 -19.70 -1.28 44.21
C ASP A 416 -18.86 0.00 44.08
N ALA A 417 -18.67 0.47 42.84
CA ALA A 417 -17.91 1.69 42.54
C ALA A 417 -18.47 2.91 43.28
N THR A 418 -19.78 2.94 43.57
CA THR A 418 -20.40 4.04 44.31
C THR A 418 -19.94 4.11 45.76
N ASN A 419 -19.57 2.98 46.38
CA ASN A 419 -19.05 2.96 47.75
C ASN A 419 -17.63 3.53 47.80
N PHE A 420 -16.77 3.09 46.89
CA PHE A 420 -15.40 3.61 46.78
C PHE A 420 -15.37 5.10 46.48
N VAL A 421 -16.22 5.58 45.56
CA VAL A 421 -16.21 7.00 45.21
C VAL A 421 -16.77 7.89 46.33
N LYS A 422 -17.72 7.39 47.15
CA LYS A 422 -18.21 8.09 48.35
C LYS A 422 -17.15 8.17 49.45
N LEU A 423 -16.42 7.08 49.68
CA LEU A 423 -15.27 7.05 50.59
C LEU A 423 -14.23 8.10 50.15
N ALA A 424 -13.83 8.06 48.88
CA ALA A 424 -12.86 8.99 48.31
C ALA A 424 -13.34 10.45 48.38
N SER A 425 -14.62 10.71 48.08
CA SER A 425 -15.23 12.05 48.16
C SER A 425 -15.17 12.62 49.59
N THR A 426 -15.44 11.80 50.60
CA THR A 426 -15.44 12.22 52.00
C THR A 426 -14.05 12.69 52.44
N ILE A 427 -13.00 12.01 52.01
CA ILE A 427 -11.60 12.35 52.29
C ILE A 427 -11.26 13.77 51.79
N VAL A 428 -11.77 14.15 50.62
CA VAL A 428 -11.54 15.47 49.99
C VAL A 428 -12.63 16.50 50.27
N GLY A 429 -13.43 16.31 51.31
CA GLY A 429 -14.44 17.28 51.77
C GLY A 429 -15.72 17.34 50.93
N GLY A 430 -15.94 16.36 50.05
CA GLY A 430 -17.20 16.19 49.32
C GLY A 430 -18.29 15.53 50.17
N LYS A 431 -19.54 15.63 49.70
CA LYS A 431 -20.74 15.18 50.44
C LYS A 431 -21.44 13.97 49.80
N GLY A 432 -20.86 13.37 48.75
CA GLY A 432 -21.49 12.25 48.06
C GLY A 432 -20.81 11.89 46.75
N GLY A 433 -21.36 10.88 46.09
CA GLY A 433 -20.89 10.35 44.82
C GLY A 433 -21.93 9.39 44.24
N GLY A 434 -22.01 9.34 42.92
CA GLY A 434 -23.10 8.66 42.22
C GLY A 434 -22.64 8.03 40.91
N GLY A 435 -23.40 7.03 40.45
CA GLY A 435 -23.09 6.28 39.24
C GLY A 435 -23.70 4.89 39.27
N ARG A 436 -23.15 4.00 38.45
CA ARG A 436 -23.49 2.59 38.38
C ARG A 436 -22.51 1.77 39.22
N LYS A 437 -22.84 0.50 39.48
CA LYS A 437 -21.99 -0.42 40.25
C LYS A 437 -20.60 -0.60 39.65
N ASP A 438 -20.48 -0.49 38.32
CA ASP A 438 -19.24 -0.65 37.56
C ASP A 438 -18.47 0.66 37.33
N LEU A 439 -19.10 1.81 37.58
CA LEU A 439 -18.56 3.13 37.29
C LEU A 439 -19.27 4.24 38.08
N ALA A 440 -18.53 4.97 38.92
CA ALA A 440 -19.08 6.07 39.71
C ALA A 440 -18.15 7.28 39.79
N GLN A 441 -18.73 8.46 39.99
CA GLN A 441 -18.00 9.74 40.03
C GLN A 441 -18.39 10.59 41.25
N ALA A 442 -17.43 11.38 41.72
CA ALA A 442 -17.63 12.36 42.79
C ALA A 442 -16.63 13.52 42.67
N GLY A 443 -16.72 14.45 43.62
CA GLY A 443 -15.72 15.50 43.79
C GLY A 443 -15.64 15.99 45.23
N GLY A 444 -14.74 16.95 45.46
CA GLY A 444 -14.50 17.61 46.73
C GLY A 444 -13.75 18.93 46.55
N ASN A 445 -13.46 19.61 47.65
CA ASN A 445 -12.85 20.94 47.68
C ASN A 445 -11.62 21.02 48.60
N LYS A 446 -11.07 19.88 49.05
CA LYS A 446 -9.86 19.79 49.86
C LYS A 446 -8.74 19.05 49.11
N PRO A 447 -8.08 19.69 48.13
CA PRO A 447 -7.00 19.08 47.36
C PRO A 447 -5.82 18.61 48.22
N GLU A 448 -5.60 19.21 49.40
CA GLU A 448 -4.55 18.81 50.35
C GLU A 448 -4.69 17.39 50.92
N ASN A 449 -5.84 16.73 50.71
CA ASN A 449 -6.10 15.37 51.21
C ASN A 449 -6.02 14.28 50.13
N VAL A 450 -5.71 14.60 48.87
CA VAL A 450 -5.75 13.64 47.75
C VAL A 450 -4.84 12.43 47.95
N ASP A 451 -3.68 12.61 48.59
CA ASP A 451 -2.72 11.53 48.84
C ASP A 451 -3.24 10.44 49.78
N LYS A 452 -4.24 10.77 50.61
CA LYS A 452 -4.87 9.82 51.54
C LYS A 452 -5.82 8.85 50.83
N ILE A 453 -6.31 9.21 49.65
CA ILE A 453 -7.30 8.42 48.90
C ILE A 453 -6.74 7.03 48.57
N TYR A 454 -5.49 6.97 48.10
CA TYR A 454 -4.87 5.70 47.71
C TYR A 454 -4.82 4.70 48.85
N VAL A 455 -4.36 5.16 50.02
CA VAL A 455 -4.18 4.32 51.21
C VAL A 455 -5.52 3.80 51.71
N GLU A 456 -6.55 4.66 51.77
CA GLU A 456 -7.84 4.23 52.30
C GLU A 456 -8.60 3.29 51.38
N ILE A 457 -8.50 3.48 50.07
CA ILE A 457 -9.13 2.54 49.14
C ILE A 457 -8.41 1.19 49.16
N LYS A 458 -7.08 1.19 49.27
CA LYS A 458 -6.32 -0.04 49.47
C LYS A 458 -6.76 -0.78 50.74
N ASN A 459 -6.92 -0.08 51.86
CA ASN A 459 -7.42 -0.66 53.11
C ASN A 459 -8.83 -1.23 52.95
N GLU A 460 -9.71 -0.51 52.25
CA GLU A 460 -11.09 -0.96 52.03
C GLU A 460 -11.16 -2.22 51.15
N ILE A 461 -10.29 -2.32 50.14
CA ILE A 461 -10.14 -3.56 49.35
C ILE A 461 -9.66 -4.70 50.25
N LEU A 462 -8.67 -4.47 51.13
CA LEU A 462 -8.13 -5.50 52.03
C LEU A 462 -9.13 -6.02 53.07
N LYS A 463 -10.13 -5.23 53.48
CA LYS A 463 -11.20 -5.70 54.38
C LYS A 463 -12.15 -6.70 53.72
N LEU A 464 -12.15 -6.74 52.39
CA LEU A 464 -13.07 -7.52 51.55
C LEU A 464 -12.35 -8.69 50.84
N VAL A 465 -11.04 -8.82 51.04
CA VAL A 465 -10.21 -10.01 50.77
C VAL A 465 -10.36 -10.98 51.94
#